data_AF-A0A4U3LVH9-F1
#
_entry.id   AF-A0A4U3LVH9-F1
#
_cell.length_a   1.000
_cell.length_b   1.000
_cell.length_c   1.000
_cell.angle_alpha   90.00
_cell.angle_beta   90.00
_cell.angle_gamma   90.00
#
_symmetry.space_group_name_H-M   'P 1'
#
loop_
_entity.id
_entity.type
_entity.pdbx_description
1 polymer ?
#
loop_
_entity_poly.entity_id
_entity_poly.type
_entity_poly.pdbx_seq_one_letter_code
_entity_poly.pdbx_strand_id
1 'polypeptide(L)'
;MHVPATPALGFVSMSFVRNTGELLAIRRQLKAFATEHRLQITKVYVEEPGPPSAAFDLLESLLESDGQPLVVPTLHHLAAIGHPLKIRDHLRRCTHEVLIATMPAERTC
;
A
#
# COMPACT_ATOMS: atom_id res chain seq x y z
N MET A 1 -28.41 -4.09 -2.48
CA MET A 1 -27.37 -4.54 -3.42
C MET A 1 -26.03 -4.37 -2.72
N HIS A 2 -25.42 -5.47 -2.27
CA HIS A 2 -24.10 -5.42 -1.62
C HIS A 2 -23.08 -5.29 -2.75
N VAL A 3 -22.51 -4.11 -2.95
CA VAL A 3 -21.39 -3.96 -3.89
C VAL A 3 -20.22 -4.70 -3.24
N PRO A 4 -19.69 -5.78 -3.82
CA PRO A 4 -18.58 -6.50 -3.22
C PRO A 4 -17.40 -5.55 -3.11
N ALA A 5 -16.80 -5.48 -1.92
CA ALA A 5 -15.62 -4.69 -1.71
C ALA A 5 -14.50 -5.22 -2.62
N THR A 6 -13.85 -4.34 -3.37
CA THR A 6 -12.77 -4.75 -4.27
C THR A 6 -11.56 -5.17 -3.42
N PRO A 7 -11.00 -6.38 -3.63
CA PRO A 7 -9.83 -6.81 -2.89
C PRO A 7 -8.64 -5.89 -3.24
N ALA A 8 -7.91 -5.46 -2.21
CA ALA A 8 -6.78 -4.56 -2.35
C ALA A 8 -5.58 -5.10 -1.56
N LEU A 9 -4.38 -4.81 -2.05
CA LEU A 9 -3.14 -5.13 -1.35
C LEU A 9 -2.62 -3.91 -0.62
N GLY A 10 -2.06 -4.10 0.58
CA GLY A 10 -1.40 -3.05 1.34
C GLY A 10 0.11 -3.21 1.27
N PHE A 11 0.86 -2.10 1.22
CA PHE A 11 2.32 -2.15 1.30
C PHE A 11 2.89 -1.07 2.22
N VAL A 12 3.82 -1.47 3.09
CA VAL A 12 4.48 -0.60 4.06
C VAL A 12 5.95 -1.00 4.15
N SER A 13 6.84 -0.05 3.91
CA SER A 13 8.28 -0.22 4.19
C SER A 13 8.64 0.24 5.61
N MET A 14 9.26 -0.66 6.39
CA MET A 14 9.81 -0.39 7.73
C MET A 14 10.91 0.67 7.72
N SER A 15 11.57 0.92 6.58
CA SER A 15 12.57 2.00 6.44
C SER A 15 12.01 3.38 6.76
N PHE A 16 10.69 3.55 6.68
CA PHE A 16 9.98 4.79 7.02
C PHE A 16 9.10 4.66 8.27
N VAL A 17 9.14 3.51 8.93
CA VAL A 17 8.38 3.26 10.16
C VAL A 17 9.34 3.27 11.33
N ARG A 18 9.09 4.15 12.30
CA ARG A 18 9.97 4.32 13.46
C ARG A 18 9.88 3.15 14.44
N ASN A 19 8.67 2.66 14.69
CA ASN A 19 8.38 1.67 15.72
C ASN A 19 7.17 0.79 15.35
N THR A 20 7.04 -0.37 15.98
CA THR A 20 5.89 -1.28 15.82
C THR A 20 4.54 -0.61 16.11
N GLY A 21 4.49 0.33 17.05
CA GLY A 21 3.26 1.11 17.32
C GLY A 21 2.81 1.95 16.12
N GLU A 22 3.76 2.51 15.37
CA GLU A 22 3.50 3.28 14.15
C GLU A 22 3.06 2.35 13.01
N LEU A 23 3.66 1.16 12.88
CA LEU A 23 3.20 0.14 11.93
C LEU A 23 1.74 -0.25 12.17
N LEU A 24 1.34 -0.45 13.43
CA LEU A 24 -0.04 -0.78 13.80
C LEU A 24 -1.00 0.38 13.51
N ALA A 25 -0.56 1.62 13.72
CA ALA A 25 -1.33 2.81 13.35
C ALA A 25 -1.53 2.90 11.82
N ILE A 26 -0.45 2.76 11.05
CA ILE A 26 -0.47 2.72 9.58
C ILE A 26 -1.40 1.61 9.08
N ARG A 27 -1.30 0.40 9.65
CA ARG A 27 -2.15 -0.73 9.25
C ARG A 27 -3.63 -0.47 9.52
N ARG A 28 -3.96 0.16 10.66
CA ARG A 28 -5.34 0.60 10.96
C ARG A 28 -5.80 1.67 9.98
N GLN A 29 -4.93 2.63 9.65
CA GLN A 29 -5.21 3.68 8.69
C GLN A 29 -5.46 3.14 7.28
N LEU A 30 -4.63 2.20 6.80
CA LEU A 30 -4.83 1.53 5.52
C LEU A 30 -6.19 0.83 5.45
N LYS A 31 -6.58 0.14 6.54
CA LYS A 31 -7.90 -0.52 6.63
C LYS A 31 -9.05 0.48 6.64
N ALA A 32 -8.93 1.58 7.39
CA ALA A 32 -9.94 2.63 7.44
C ALA A 32 -10.12 3.27 6.06
N PHE A 33 -9.02 3.66 5.42
CA PHE A 33 -9.02 4.20 4.05
C PHE A 33 -9.65 3.22 3.07
N ALA A 34 -9.26 1.94 3.11
CA ALA A 34 -9.85 0.94 2.24
C ALA A 34 -11.36 0.81 2.46
N THR A 35 -11.83 0.78 3.71
CA THR A 35 -13.25 0.70 4.04
C THR A 35 -14.03 1.88 3.45
N GLU A 36 -13.52 3.11 3.59
CA GLU A 36 -14.13 4.33 3.02
C GLU A 36 -14.21 4.28 1.49
N HIS A 37 -13.21 3.68 0.85
CA HIS A 37 -13.13 3.51 -0.61
C HIS A 37 -13.82 2.23 -1.12
N ARG A 38 -14.58 1.52 -0.27
CA ARG A 38 -15.19 0.20 -0.59
C ARG A 38 -14.18 -0.84 -1.08
N LEU A 39 -12.97 -0.77 -0.55
CA LEU A 39 -11.90 -1.73 -0.75
C LEU A 39 -11.75 -2.61 0.48
N GLN A 40 -11.28 -3.82 0.26
CA GLN A 40 -10.94 -4.73 1.34
C GLN A 40 -9.46 -5.10 1.25
N ILE A 41 -8.66 -4.62 2.22
CA ILE A 41 -7.25 -5.01 2.33
C ILE A 41 -7.19 -6.51 2.65
N THR A 42 -6.79 -7.33 1.68
CA THR A 42 -6.69 -8.79 1.84
C THR A 42 -5.37 -9.19 2.48
N LYS A 43 -4.27 -8.53 2.09
CA LYS A 43 -2.91 -8.77 2.59
C LYS A 43 -2.16 -7.45 2.73
N VAL A 44 -1.34 -7.33 3.78
CA VAL A 44 -0.44 -6.18 3.98
C VAL A 44 0.98 -6.69 3.99
N TYR A 45 1.74 -6.23 3.01
CA TYR A 45 3.16 -6.49 2.85
C TYR A 45 3.95 -5.49 3.66
N VAL A 46 4.80 -6.01 4.55
CA VAL A 46 5.66 -5.19 5.39
C VAL A 46 7.09 -5.48 4.96
N GLU A 47 7.75 -4.51 4.34
CA GLU A 47 9.13 -4.64 3.94
C GLU A 47 10.06 -4.32 5.11
N GLU A 48 10.94 -5.26 5.44
CA GLU A 48 11.95 -5.09 6.48
C GLU A 48 13.21 -4.40 5.93
N PRO A 49 14.00 -3.72 6.79
CA PRO A 49 15.27 -3.14 6.35
C PRO A 49 16.23 -4.26 5.92
N GLY A 50 16.60 -4.28 4.64
CA GLY A 50 17.44 -5.34 4.09
C GLY A 50 17.20 -5.58 2.60
N PRO A 51 17.50 -6.78 2.08
CA PRO A 51 17.15 -7.13 0.71
C PRO A 51 15.62 -7.10 0.54
N PRO A 52 15.11 -6.42 -0.50
CA PRO A 52 13.68 -6.30 -0.70
C PRO A 52 13.10 -7.69 -0.91
N SER A 53 12.21 -8.13 -0.02
CA SER A 53 11.66 -9.49 -0.02
C SER A 53 10.15 -9.42 -0.04
N ALA A 54 9.55 -8.64 0.87
CA ALA A 54 8.10 -8.46 0.90
C ALA A 54 7.60 -7.68 -0.31
N ALA A 55 8.43 -6.77 -0.85
CA ALA A 55 8.03 -6.01 -2.01
C ALA A 55 8.08 -6.81 -3.32
N PHE A 56 8.93 -7.84 -3.43
CA PHE A 56 8.84 -8.78 -4.56
C PHE A 56 7.59 -9.66 -4.45
N ASP A 57 7.28 -10.23 -3.27
CA ASP A 57 6.05 -11.03 -3.08
C ASP A 57 4.79 -10.19 -3.37
N LEU A 58 4.82 -8.89 -3.04
CA LEU A 58 3.78 -7.94 -3.44
C LEU A 58 3.65 -7.83 -4.96
N LEU A 59 4.77 -7.60 -5.66
CA LEU A 59 4.77 -7.45 -7.13
C LEU A 59 4.30 -8.74 -7.80
N GLU A 60 4.74 -9.90 -7.33
CA GLU A 60 4.26 -11.20 -7.80
C GLU A 60 2.76 -11.34 -7.57
N SER A 61 2.26 -11.00 -6.38
CA SER A 61 0.82 -11.06 -6.09
C SER A 61 -0.01 -10.09 -6.93
N LEU A 62 0.53 -8.92 -7.28
CA LEU A 62 -0.11 -7.99 -8.23
C LEU A 62 -0.12 -8.58 -9.64
N LEU A 63 0.96 -9.21 -10.09
CA LEU A 63 1.01 -9.87 -11.39
C LEU A 63 0.02 -11.04 -11.49
N GLU A 64 -0.18 -11.80 -10.41
CA GLU A 64 -1.18 -12.88 -10.37
C GLU A 64 -2.62 -12.36 -10.22
N SER A 65 -2.79 -11.15 -9.69
CA SER A 65 -4.11 -10.58 -9.38
C SER A 65 -4.49 -9.46 -10.36
N ASP A 66 -5.24 -9.81 -11.40
CA ASP A 66 -5.70 -8.85 -12.41
C ASP A 66 -6.46 -7.65 -11.79
N GLY A 67 -5.89 -6.45 -11.92
CA GLY A 67 -6.55 -5.20 -11.54
C GLY A 67 -6.69 -4.93 -10.03
N GLN A 68 -6.03 -5.68 -9.14
CA GLN A 68 -6.08 -5.35 -7.71
C GLN A 68 -5.38 -4.02 -7.42
N PRO A 69 -6.05 -3.06 -6.73
CA PRO A 69 -5.42 -1.82 -6.32
C PRO A 69 -4.42 -2.04 -5.18
N LEU A 70 -3.36 -1.24 -5.19
CA LEU A 70 -2.32 -1.19 -4.17
C LEU A 70 -2.54 0.03 -3.28
N VAL A 71 -2.74 -0.17 -1.98
CA VAL A 71 -2.85 0.89 -0.99
C VAL A 71 -1.52 1.04 -0.24
N VAL A 72 -0.95 2.24 -0.32
CA VAL A 72 0.28 2.62 0.39
C VAL A 72 0.02 3.82 1.30
N PRO A 73 0.67 3.93 2.46
CA PRO A 73 0.51 5.10 3.32
C PRO A 73 1.10 6.36 2.67
N THR A 74 2.26 6.24 2.02
CA THR A 74 2.88 7.29 1.20
C THR A 74 3.60 6.68 0.00
N LEU A 75 3.82 7.46 -1.06
CA LEU A 75 4.61 7.00 -2.22
C LEU A 75 6.06 6.67 -1.87
N HIS A 76 6.61 7.24 -0.79
CA HIS A 76 7.99 6.99 -0.38
C HIS A 76 8.25 5.53 -0.03
N HIS A 77 7.24 4.77 0.43
CA HIS A 77 7.46 3.35 0.73
C HIS A 77 7.83 2.57 -0.54
N LEU A 78 7.37 2.99 -1.72
CA LEU A 78 7.78 2.37 -3.00
C LEU A 78 9.26 2.61 -3.34
N ALA A 79 9.95 3.52 -2.65
CA ALA A 79 11.39 3.72 -2.80
C ALA A 79 12.20 2.45 -2.51
N ALA A 80 11.65 1.53 -1.71
CA ALA A 80 12.27 0.25 -1.39
C ALA A 80 12.49 -0.66 -2.62
N ILE A 81 11.72 -0.49 -3.69
CA ILE A 81 11.81 -1.29 -4.93
C ILE A 81 12.23 -0.50 -6.17
N GLY A 82 12.49 0.80 -6.02
CA GLY A 82 12.94 1.64 -7.12
C GLY A 82 12.35 3.04 -7.05
N HIS A 83 12.29 3.73 -8.19
CA HIS A 83 11.82 5.11 -8.20
C HIS A 83 10.28 5.15 -8.02
N PRO A 84 9.73 5.77 -6.96
CA PRO A 84 8.32 5.64 -6.58
C PRO A 84 7.35 6.07 -7.68
N LEU A 85 7.70 7.12 -8.44
CA LEU A 85 6.89 7.58 -9.58
C LEU A 85 6.92 6.59 -10.76
N LYS A 86 8.06 5.95 -11.02
CA LYS A 86 8.18 4.96 -12.10
C LYS A 86 7.41 3.68 -11.75
N ILE A 87 7.50 3.23 -10.50
CA ILE A 87 6.74 2.08 -10.00
C ILE A 87 5.24 2.34 -10.09
N ARG A 88 4.77 3.50 -9.62
CA ARG A 88 3.35 3.88 -9.73
C ARG A 88 2.87 3.89 -11.18
N ASP A 89 3.64 4.50 -12.08
CA ASP A 89 3.29 4.55 -13.50
C ASP A 89 3.26 3.16 -14.14
N HIS A 90 4.22 2.30 -13.78
CA HIS A 90 4.27 0.93 -14.23
C HIS A 90 3.04 0.14 -13.76
N LEU A 91 2.71 0.22 -12.48
CA LEU A 91 1.51 -0.42 -11.91
C LEU A 91 0.24 0.06 -12.60
N ARG A 92 0.11 1.37 -12.84
CA ARG A 92 -1.03 1.94 -13.56
C ARG A 92 -1.14 1.42 -15.00
N ARG A 93 -0.01 1.21 -15.68
CA ARG A 93 0.03 0.59 -17.02
C ARG A 93 -0.38 -0.88 -17.00
N CYS A 94 -0.15 -1.57 -15.89
CA CYS A 94 -0.61 -2.94 -15.64
C CYS A 94 -2.03 -3.00 -15.03
N THR A 95 -2.82 -1.91 -15.10
CA THR A 95 -4.20 -1.85 -14.59
C THR A 95 -4.30 -1.87 -13.04
N HIS A 96 -3.18 -1.78 -12.32
CA HIS A 96 -3.18 -1.65 -10.87
C HIS A 96 -3.15 -0.19 -10.46
N GLU A 97 -4.21 0.27 -9.79
CA GLU A 97 -4.23 1.61 -9.23
C GLU A 97 -3.45 1.68 -7.92
N VAL A 98 -2.60 2.70 -7.75
CA VAL A 98 -1.90 2.95 -6.49
C VAL A 98 -2.61 4.05 -5.73
N LEU A 99 -3.25 3.66 -4.63
CA LEU A 99 -3.97 4.54 -3.74
C LEU A 99 -3.08 4.93 -2.56
N ILE A 100 -3.08 6.22 -2.25
CA ILE A 100 -2.25 6.76 -1.18
C ILE A 100 -3.16 7.08 0.00
N ALA A 101 -3.07 6.29 1.06
CA ALA A 101 -3.84 6.47 2.28
C ALA A 101 -3.29 7.59 3.18
N THR A 102 -2.62 8.62 2.62
CA THR A 102 -2.06 9.70 3.43
C THR A 102 -3.20 10.52 4.01
N MET A 103 -3.34 10.53 5.33
CA MET A 103 -4.13 11.58 5.98
C MET A 103 -3.34 12.89 5.84
N PRO A 104 -4.00 14.04 5.57
CA PRO A 104 -3.36 15.32 5.84
C PRO A 104 -2.91 15.26 7.30
N ALA A 105 -1.61 15.39 7.55
CA ALA A 105 -1.14 15.67 8.88
C ALA A 105 -2.01 16.80 9.40
N GLU A 106 -2.75 16.58 10.48
CA GLU A 106 -3.53 17.60 11.13
C GLU A 106 -2.61 18.82 11.28
N ARG A 107 -2.81 19.83 10.43
CA ARG A 107 -2.34 21.17 10.72
C ARG A 107 -3.23 21.65 11.84
N THR A 108 -2.93 21.23 13.06
CA THR A 108 -3.33 21.96 14.24
C THR A 108 -2.53 23.26 14.20
N CYS A 109 -3.17 24.29 13.62
CA CYS A 109 -2.83 25.69 13.83
C CYS A 109 -2.92 26.04 15.31
#